data_AF-A0A950GSB6-F1
#
_entry.id   AF-A0A950GSB6-F1
#
_cell.length_a   1.000
_cell.length_b   1.000
_cell.length_c   1.000
_cell.angle_alpha   90.00
_cell.angle_beta   90.00
_cell.angle_gamma   90.00
#
_symmetry.space_group_name_H-M   'P 1'
#
loop_
_entity.id
_entity.type
_entity.pdbx_description
1 polymer ?
#
loop_
_entity_poly.entity_id
_entity_poly.type
_entity_poly.pdbx_seq_one_letter_code
_entity_poly.pdbx_strand_id
1 'polypeptide(L)'
;MKDEEANRFSARAARYARVGANVGGVAARIAGGRLLGAKDRGAGNAAALTRALGGLKGPIMKVAQLMATIPEALPADYAAELQKLQSEAPPMGAAFVSRRMRAELGADWRERFREFDLAPAAAASLGQVHRAASLKGERLACKLQYPDMQSAVEADLAQLELLFAIHRRMEPAIDTREIMKEIGARIREELDYRLEARHAAAYALMLGKVPEVRVPRVFPELSTSRLLTLDWLEGTRLLTHVKDDLETRNRLAVAMFKAWWLPFSSFGIIHGDPHLGNYTVFEEKGRKGPPRPAGINLLDYGCIRTFPPSFVQGVVDLYRGLMEADEARIVHAYETWGFRGLRRDLIEVLNIWARFIYGPLTEDRVRSIADGVKPGEYGRREAYKLHMALKKKGPVTVPREFVFMDRAAIGLGAVFLHLAAELNFHRLFEAAIEDFSVGKVASAQARVLKSSGFNLGAH
;
A
#
# COMPACT_ATOMS: atom_id res chain seq x y z
N MET A 1 -11.70 -30.65 -3.41
CA MET A 1 -10.39 -30.87 -4.08
C MET A 1 -9.30 -30.62 -3.04
N LYS A 2 -8.43 -31.59 -2.74
CA LYS A 2 -7.35 -31.42 -1.76
C LYS A 2 -6.34 -30.41 -2.32
N ASP A 3 -5.95 -29.42 -1.53
CA ASP A 3 -5.01 -28.37 -1.93
C ASP A 3 -3.57 -28.94 -1.98
N GLU A 4 -3.16 -29.45 -3.15
CA GLU A 4 -1.85 -30.10 -3.34
C GLU A 4 -0.66 -29.12 -3.21
N GLU A 5 -0.88 -27.81 -3.37
CA GLU A 5 0.17 -26.78 -3.19
C GLU A 5 0.42 -26.42 -1.72
N ALA A 6 -0.57 -26.59 -0.84
CA ALA A 6 -0.42 -26.28 0.59
C ALA A 6 0.67 -27.12 1.28
N ASN A 7 1.12 -28.23 0.67
CA ASN A 7 1.96 -29.22 1.36
C ASN A 7 3.08 -29.86 0.52
N ARG A 8 3.67 -29.16 -0.46
CA ARG A 8 4.85 -29.69 -1.19
C ARG A 8 6.15 -29.52 -0.40
N PHE A 9 6.37 -30.42 0.56
CA PHE A 9 7.59 -30.49 1.39
C PHE A 9 8.89 -30.51 0.57
N SER A 10 8.91 -31.18 -0.58
CA SER A 10 10.09 -31.26 -1.46
C SER A 10 10.46 -29.92 -2.11
N ALA A 11 9.47 -29.12 -2.51
CA ALA A 11 9.70 -27.78 -3.06
C ALA A 11 10.19 -26.80 -1.97
N ARG A 12 9.68 -26.93 -0.73
CA ARG A 12 10.18 -26.19 0.44
C ARG A 12 11.62 -26.58 0.76
N ALA A 13 11.94 -27.87 0.84
CA ALA A 13 13.27 -28.37 1.18
C ALA A 13 14.35 -27.96 0.16
N ALA A 14 14.08 -28.09 -1.13
CA ALA A 14 15.02 -27.67 -2.18
C ALA A 14 15.30 -26.15 -2.15
N ARG A 15 14.29 -25.33 -1.81
CA ARG A 15 14.47 -23.88 -1.64
C ARG A 15 15.22 -23.54 -0.36
N TYR A 16 14.93 -24.17 0.78
CA TYR A 16 15.70 -23.99 2.02
C TYR A 16 17.19 -24.34 1.86
N ALA A 17 17.52 -25.38 1.09
CA ALA A 17 18.91 -25.72 0.79
C ALA A 17 19.62 -24.62 -0.04
N ARG A 18 18.94 -24.06 -1.04
CA ARG A 18 19.45 -22.93 -1.85
C ARG A 18 19.59 -21.64 -1.02
N VAL A 19 18.69 -21.43 -0.06
CA VAL A 19 18.71 -20.33 0.92
C VAL A 19 19.95 -20.42 1.82
N GLY A 20 20.23 -21.60 2.38
CA GLY A 20 21.39 -21.82 3.25
C GLY A 20 22.73 -21.53 2.55
N ALA A 21 22.85 -21.90 1.28
CA ALA A 21 24.06 -21.65 0.48
C ALA A 21 24.30 -20.15 0.22
N ASN A 22 23.25 -19.39 -0.13
CA ASN A 22 23.37 -17.96 -0.45
C ASN A 22 23.68 -17.12 0.80
N VAL A 23 23.09 -17.44 1.95
CA VAL A 23 23.33 -16.68 3.19
C VAL A 23 24.64 -17.09 3.87
N GLY A 24 25.06 -18.35 3.77
CA GLY A 24 26.37 -18.81 4.23
C GLY A 24 27.53 -18.02 3.59
N GLY A 25 27.43 -17.70 2.30
CA GLY A 25 28.41 -16.86 1.60
C GLY A 25 28.44 -15.39 2.06
N VAL A 26 27.31 -14.86 2.55
CA VAL A 26 27.22 -13.51 3.12
C VAL A 26 27.83 -13.48 4.51
N ALA A 27 27.46 -14.43 5.37
CA ALA A 27 28.03 -14.55 6.72
C ALA A 27 29.56 -14.76 6.69
N ALA A 28 30.06 -15.58 5.75
CA ALA A 28 31.50 -15.78 5.54
C ALA A 28 32.23 -14.51 5.09
N ARG A 29 31.64 -13.69 4.20
CA ARG A 29 32.24 -12.41 3.79
C ARG A 29 32.20 -11.35 4.89
N ILE A 30 31.12 -11.26 5.65
CA ILE A 30 31.01 -10.34 6.78
C ILE A 30 32.04 -10.70 7.86
N ALA A 31 32.23 -12.00 8.12
CA ALA A 31 33.28 -12.50 9.02
C ALA A 31 34.69 -12.20 8.47
N GLY A 32 34.93 -12.42 7.17
CA GLY A 32 36.20 -12.11 6.51
C GLY A 32 36.54 -10.60 6.50
N GLY A 33 35.55 -9.73 6.30
CA GLY A 33 35.73 -8.27 6.37
C GLY A 33 36.04 -7.76 7.78
N ARG A 34 35.54 -8.44 8.82
CA ARG A 34 35.89 -8.14 10.24
C ARG A 34 37.33 -8.53 10.58
N LEU A 35 37.85 -9.61 9.99
CA LEU A 35 39.25 -10.05 10.17
C LEU A 35 40.26 -9.13 9.44
N LEU A 36 39.83 -8.42 8.39
CA LEU A 36 40.71 -7.63 7.53
C LEU A 36 40.70 -6.11 7.80
N GLY A 37 40.01 -5.64 8.84
CA GLY A 37 40.14 -4.25 9.34
C GLY A 37 39.70 -3.14 8.38
N ALA A 38 38.80 -3.39 7.43
CA ALA A 38 38.37 -2.39 6.46
C ALA A 38 37.59 -1.22 7.10
N LYS A 39 38.05 0.02 6.83
CA LYS A 39 37.53 1.29 7.37
C LYS A 39 36.16 1.73 6.83
N ASP A 40 35.60 1.02 5.86
CA ASP A 40 34.34 1.39 5.18
C ASP A 40 33.22 0.39 5.51
N ARG A 41 32.70 0.50 6.74
CA ARG A 41 31.82 -0.52 7.35
C ARG A 41 30.35 -0.44 6.91
N GLY A 42 29.89 0.68 6.36
CA GLY A 42 28.48 0.87 5.97
C GLY A 42 28.21 0.43 4.52
N ALA A 43 28.92 1.03 3.57
CA ALA A 43 28.69 0.84 2.13
C ALA A 43 29.01 -0.58 1.64
N GLY A 44 30.06 -1.22 2.19
CA GLY A 44 30.46 -2.58 1.81
C GLY A 44 29.45 -3.66 2.26
N ASN A 45 28.79 -3.45 3.41
CA ASN A 45 27.75 -4.35 3.91
C ASN A 45 26.44 -4.15 3.14
N ALA A 46 26.12 -2.91 2.76
CA ALA A 46 24.97 -2.59 1.92
C ALA A 46 25.04 -3.30 0.56
N ALA A 47 26.16 -3.16 -0.16
CA ALA A 47 26.36 -3.81 -1.46
C ALA A 47 26.40 -5.35 -1.40
N ALA A 48 26.84 -5.92 -0.28
CA ALA A 48 26.85 -7.37 -0.07
C ALA A 48 25.43 -7.93 0.19
N LEU A 49 24.62 -7.23 0.97
CA LEU A 49 23.21 -7.57 1.18
C LEU A 49 22.39 -7.35 -0.10
N THR A 50 22.65 -6.28 -0.86
CA THR A 50 22.01 -6.03 -2.15
C THR A 50 22.28 -7.16 -3.13
N ARG A 51 23.49 -7.73 -3.14
CA ARG A 51 23.78 -8.94 -3.93
C ARG A 51 23.03 -10.18 -3.44
N ALA A 52 22.82 -10.28 -2.13
CA ALA A 52 22.03 -11.37 -1.54
C ALA A 52 20.53 -11.22 -1.85
N LEU A 53 20.02 -9.98 -1.90
CA LEU A 53 18.64 -9.62 -2.21
C LEU A 53 18.37 -9.61 -3.73
N GLY A 54 19.36 -9.28 -4.56
CA GLY A 54 19.22 -9.19 -6.02
C GLY A 54 19.06 -10.55 -6.73
N GLY A 55 19.36 -11.66 -6.04
CA GLY A 55 19.03 -13.01 -6.51
C GLY A 55 17.57 -13.41 -6.29
N LEU A 56 16.80 -12.59 -5.56
CA LEU A 56 15.45 -12.91 -5.11
C LEU A 56 14.45 -12.16 -5.99
N LYS A 57 13.92 -12.85 -7.01
CA LYS A 57 12.91 -12.31 -7.94
C LYS A 57 11.51 -12.74 -7.47
N GLY A 58 10.52 -11.83 -7.51
CA GLY A 58 9.12 -12.14 -7.20
C GLY A 58 8.61 -11.52 -5.89
N PRO A 59 8.17 -12.29 -4.87
CA PRO A 59 7.52 -11.75 -3.67
C PRO A 59 8.34 -10.74 -2.86
N ILE A 60 9.68 -10.81 -2.93
CA ILE A 60 10.58 -9.79 -2.39
C ILE A 60 10.40 -8.40 -2.99
N MET A 61 9.83 -8.28 -4.18
CA MET A 61 9.38 -7.00 -4.72
C MET A 61 8.30 -6.37 -3.84
N LYS A 62 7.31 -7.17 -3.43
CA LYS A 62 6.24 -6.72 -2.56
C LYS A 62 6.78 -6.46 -1.15
N VAL A 63 7.70 -7.30 -0.67
CA VAL A 63 8.49 -6.99 0.54
C VAL A 63 9.09 -5.60 0.37
N ALA A 64 9.91 -5.33 -0.65
CA ALA A 64 10.56 -4.03 -0.86
C ALA A 64 9.57 -2.85 -0.90
N GLN A 65 8.45 -2.99 -1.61
CA GLN A 65 7.39 -1.99 -1.64
C GLN A 65 6.77 -1.77 -0.26
N LEU A 66 6.49 -2.85 0.48
CA LEU A 66 5.97 -2.83 1.85
C LEU A 66 7.01 -2.32 2.84
N MET A 67 8.29 -2.60 2.63
CA MET A 67 9.40 -2.12 3.45
C MET A 67 9.62 -0.63 3.28
N ALA A 68 9.48 -0.13 2.05
CA ALA A 68 9.40 1.29 1.78
C ALA A 68 8.15 1.92 2.45
N THR A 69 7.19 1.12 2.95
CA THR A 69 6.05 1.62 3.76
C THR A 69 6.36 1.83 5.23
N ILE A 70 7.38 1.17 5.77
CA ILE A 70 7.63 1.14 7.20
C ILE A 70 8.88 1.99 7.48
N PRO A 71 8.75 3.16 8.16
CA PRO A 71 9.89 3.99 8.55
C PRO A 71 10.92 3.18 9.33
N GLU A 72 12.22 3.38 9.02
CA GLU A 72 13.35 2.68 9.63
C GLU A 72 13.39 1.15 9.48
N ALA A 73 12.47 0.56 8.71
CA ALA A 73 12.47 -0.88 8.48
C ALA A 73 13.70 -1.36 7.69
N LEU A 74 14.32 -0.46 6.92
CA LEU A 74 15.61 -0.65 6.28
C LEU A 74 16.47 0.60 6.43
N PRO A 75 17.79 0.43 6.61
CA PRO A 75 18.72 1.54 6.41
C PRO A 75 18.60 2.09 4.97
N ALA A 76 18.78 3.40 4.81
CA ALA A 76 18.46 4.12 3.58
C ALA A 76 19.11 3.54 2.31
N ASP A 77 20.35 3.05 2.44
CA ASP A 77 21.09 2.44 1.34
C ASP A 77 20.41 1.16 0.83
N TYR A 78 19.80 0.36 1.71
CA TYR A 78 19.08 -0.84 1.32
C TYR A 78 17.72 -0.53 0.70
N ALA A 79 17.02 0.48 1.21
CA ALA A 79 15.75 0.91 0.64
C ALA A 79 15.96 1.42 -0.80
N ALA A 80 17.03 2.18 -1.04
CA ALA A 80 17.38 2.67 -2.38
C ALA A 80 17.74 1.53 -3.34
N GLU A 81 18.44 0.49 -2.88
CA GLU A 81 18.77 -0.67 -3.72
C GLU A 81 17.58 -1.59 -3.97
N LEU A 82 16.72 -1.80 -2.97
CA LEU A 82 15.48 -2.58 -3.11
C LEU A 82 14.47 -1.90 -4.03
N GLN A 83 14.44 -0.56 -4.09
CA GLN A 83 13.65 0.20 -5.09
C GLN A 83 14.14 -0.01 -6.53
N LYS A 84 15.43 -0.34 -6.74
CA LYS A 84 15.99 -0.62 -8.07
C LYS A 84 15.66 -2.01 -8.58
N LEU A 85 15.30 -2.93 -7.68
CA LEU A 85 14.66 -4.17 -8.09
C LEU A 85 13.29 -3.75 -8.63
N GLN A 86 13.18 -3.52 -9.93
CA GLN A 86 11.94 -3.71 -10.68
C GLN A 86 12.27 -4.83 -11.65
N SER A 87 11.78 -6.04 -11.35
CA SER A 87 11.83 -7.13 -12.31
C SER A 87 10.44 -7.32 -12.88
N GLU A 88 10.28 -7.09 -14.17
CA GLU A 88 9.20 -7.71 -14.93
C GLU A 88 9.44 -9.23 -14.85
N ALA A 89 8.73 -9.91 -13.95
CA ALA A 89 8.74 -11.37 -13.96
C ALA A 89 8.17 -11.81 -15.31
N PRO A 90 8.85 -12.71 -16.05
CA PRO A 90 8.33 -13.17 -17.33
C PRO A 90 6.94 -13.79 -17.12
N PRO A 91 5.98 -13.51 -18.03
CA PRO A 91 4.63 -14.02 -17.88
C PRO A 91 4.61 -15.55 -17.87
N MET A 92 3.68 -16.15 -17.12
CA MET A 92 3.39 -17.56 -17.23
C MET A 92 2.91 -17.88 -18.64
N GLY A 93 3.52 -18.90 -19.25
CA GLY A 93 3.04 -19.45 -20.52
C GLY A 93 1.63 -20.03 -20.40
N ALA A 94 0.91 -20.05 -21.52
CA ALA A 94 -0.49 -20.47 -21.62
C ALA A 94 -0.81 -21.85 -20.98
N ALA A 95 0.13 -22.79 -21.03
CA ALA A 95 -0.01 -24.11 -20.41
C ALA A 95 -0.08 -24.05 -18.87
N PHE A 96 0.73 -23.18 -18.25
CA PHE A 96 0.71 -22.96 -16.79
C PHE A 96 -0.59 -22.26 -16.38
N VAL A 97 -1.02 -21.25 -17.14
CA VAL A 97 -2.30 -20.56 -16.95
C VAL A 97 -3.45 -21.57 -16.99
N SER A 98 -3.52 -22.40 -18.03
CA SER A 98 -4.59 -23.41 -18.19
C SER A 98 -4.60 -24.43 -17.06
N ARG A 99 -3.42 -24.89 -16.60
CA ARG A 99 -3.32 -25.81 -15.46
C ARG A 99 -3.78 -25.16 -14.16
N ARG A 100 -3.42 -23.89 -13.95
CA ARG A 100 -3.80 -23.14 -12.76
C ARG A 100 -5.30 -22.86 -12.73
N MET A 101 -5.87 -22.39 -13.83
CA MET A 101 -7.32 -22.21 -13.95
C MET A 101 -8.08 -23.51 -13.69
N ARG A 102 -7.55 -24.66 -14.14
CA ARG A 102 -8.13 -25.98 -13.82
C ARG A 102 -8.11 -26.29 -12.33
N ALA A 103 -7.03 -25.95 -11.63
CA ALA A 103 -6.92 -26.14 -10.19
C ALA A 103 -7.83 -25.21 -9.39
N GLU A 104 -8.16 -24.03 -9.92
CA GLU A 104 -9.01 -23.06 -9.20
C GLU A 104 -10.51 -23.26 -9.50
N LEU A 105 -10.89 -23.49 -10.76
CA LEU A 105 -12.29 -23.52 -11.21
C LEU A 105 -12.77 -24.90 -11.71
N GLY A 106 -11.89 -25.90 -11.76
CA GLY A 106 -12.20 -27.27 -12.20
C GLY A 106 -11.80 -27.57 -13.65
N ALA A 107 -11.98 -28.84 -14.07
CA ALA A 107 -11.61 -29.33 -15.41
C ALA A 107 -12.22 -28.47 -16.54
N ASP A 108 -13.47 -28.08 -16.38
CA ASP A 108 -14.30 -27.40 -17.37
C ASP A 108 -14.34 -25.87 -17.14
N TRP A 109 -13.30 -25.32 -16.51
CA TRP A 109 -13.25 -23.88 -16.18
C TRP A 109 -13.54 -22.96 -17.37
N ARG A 110 -13.19 -23.39 -18.59
CA ARG A 110 -13.43 -22.62 -19.82
C ARG A 110 -14.91 -22.39 -20.09
N GLU A 111 -15.77 -23.34 -19.70
CA GLU A 111 -17.23 -23.23 -19.88
C GLU A 111 -17.85 -22.15 -18.97
N ARG A 112 -17.10 -21.66 -17.97
CA ARG A 112 -17.53 -20.56 -17.10
C ARG A 112 -17.33 -19.17 -17.72
N PHE A 113 -16.63 -19.10 -18.86
CA PHE A 113 -16.35 -17.87 -19.58
C PHE A 113 -16.89 -17.97 -21.00
N ARG A 114 -17.32 -16.84 -21.56
CA ARG A 114 -17.58 -16.75 -23.01
C ARG A 114 -16.26 -16.76 -23.77
N GLU A 115 -15.29 -16.00 -23.27
CA GLU A 115 -13.96 -15.84 -23.83
C GLU A 115 -12.95 -15.70 -22.70
N PHE A 116 -11.74 -16.26 -22.87
CA PHE A 116 -10.64 -16.08 -21.93
C PHE A 116 -9.31 -16.02 -22.71
N ASP A 117 -8.59 -14.92 -22.57
CA ASP A 117 -7.29 -14.74 -23.21
C ASP A 117 -6.19 -15.41 -22.37
N LEU A 118 -5.48 -16.36 -22.96
CA LEU A 118 -4.34 -17.02 -22.30
C LEU A 118 -3.08 -16.17 -22.31
N ALA A 119 -3.01 -15.12 -23.13
CA ALA A 119 -1.99 -14.10 -23.02
C ALA A 119 -2.36 -13.15 -21.86
N PRO A 120 -1.40 -12.83 -20.97
CA PRO A 120 -1.66 -11.87 -19.91
C PRO A 120 -1.73 -10.45 -20.49
N ALA A 121 -2.70 -9.69 -20.01
CA ALA A 121 -2.85 -8.28 -20.35
C ALA A 121 -1.94 -7.37 -19.48
N ALA A 122 -1.60 -7.81 -18.28
CA ALA A 122 -0.70 -7.11 -17.37
C ALA A 122 -0.02 -8.08 -16.39
N ALA A 123 1.17 -7.72 -15.92
CA ALA A 123 1.79 -8.35 -14.76
C ALA A 123 1.21 -7.73 -13.46
N ALA A 124 1.09 -8.55 -12.42
CA ALA A 124 0.76 -8.13 -11.06
C ALA A 124 1.90 -8.57 -10.12
N SER A 125 1.89 -8.06 -8.87
CA SER A 125 3.00 -8.30 -7.93
C SER A 125 3.27 -9.80 -7.66
N LEU A 126 2.22 -10.59 -7.44
CA LEU A 126 2.30 -12.04 -7.14
C LEU A 126 1.63 -12.91 -8.22
N GLY A 127 1.35 -12.35 -9.40
CA GLY A 127 0.59 -13.02 -10.44
C GLY A 127 0.51 -12.24 -11.74
N GLN A 128 -0.51 -12.52 -12.54
CA GLN A 128 -0.76 -11.82 -13.80
C GLN A 128 -2.26 -11.68 -14.05
N VAL A 129 -2.64 -10.68 -14.83
CA VAL A 129 -4.04 -10.37 -15.14
C VAL A 129 -4.35 -10.81 -16.57
N HIS A 130 -5.45 -11.54 -16.73
CA HIS A 130 -5.97 -11.97 -18.03
C HIS A 130 -7.27 -11.24 -18.37
N ARG A 131 -7.48 -10.94 -19.65
CA ARG A 131 -8.77 -10.48 -20.15
C ARG A 131 -9.70 -11.67 -20.33
N ALA A 132 -10.95 -11.52 -19.92
CA ALA A 132 -11.99 -12.52 -20.15
C ALA A 132 -13.35 -11.84 -20.39
N ALA A 133 -14.33 -12.63 -20.81
CA ALA A 133 -15.72 -12.24 -20.89
C ALA A 133 -16.60 -13.21 -20.10
N SER A 134 -17.51 -12.67 -19.28
CA SER A 134 -18.52 -13.48 -18.59
C SER A 134 -19.45 -14.14 -19.62
N LEU A 135 -20.17 -15.19 -19.23
CA LEU A 135 -21.21 -15.78 -20.09
C LEU A 135 -22.28 -14.76 -20.52
N LYS A 136 -22.53 -13.75 -19.69
CA LYS A 136 -23.43 -12.63 -19.98
C LYS A 136 -22.81 -11.56 -20.89
N GLY A 137 -21.50 -11.63 -21.16
CA GLY A 137 -20.78 -10.74 -22.06
C GLY A 137 -20.10 -9.55 -21.35
N GLU A 138 -20.08 -9.54 -20.02
CA GLU A 138 -19.36 -8.51 -19.26
C GLU A 138 -17.85 -8.72 -19.42
N ARG A 139 -17.09 -7.62 -19.58
CA ARG A 139 -15.63 -7.70 -19.70
C ARG A 139 -15.01 -7.85 -18.31
N LEU A 140 -14.08 -8.78 -18.18
CA LEU A 140 -13.52 -9.20 -16.90
C LEU A 140 -11.99 -9.08 -16.89
N ALA A 141 -11.46 -8.74 -15.72
CA ALA A 141 -10.05 -8.86 -15.35
C ALA A 141 -9.89 -10.06 -14.41
N CYS A 142 -9.18 -11.09 -14.85
CA CYS A 142 -8.90 -12.29 -14.06
C CYS A 142 -7.45 -12.27 -13.56
N LYS A 143 -7.25 -11.82 -12.32
CA LYS A 143 -5.95 -11.80 -11.62
C LYS A 143 -5.64 -13.21 -11.10
N LEU A 144 -4.61 -13.84 -11.65
CA LEU A 144 -4.22 -15.22 -11.38
C LEU A 144 -2.85 -15.25 -10.70
N GLN A 145 -2.74 -15.85 -9.52
CA GLN A 145 -1.46 -15.97 -8.83
C GLN A 145 -0.49 -16.91 -9.55
N TYR A 146 0.81 -16.62 -9.46
CA TYR A 146 1.85 -17.55 -9.87
C TYR A 146 1.80 -18.85 -9.03
N PRO A 147 2.31 -19.99 -9.55
CA PRO A 147 2.38 -21.24 -8.79
C PRO A 147 3.36 -21.13 -7.61
N ASP A 148 3.11 -21.92 -6.57
CA ASP A 148 3.97 -22.03 -5.38
C ASP A 148 4.29 -20.70 -4.65
N MET A 149 3.50 -19.64 -4.85
CA MET A 149 3.76 -18.31 -4.26
C MET A 149 3.79 -18.31 -2.74
N GLN A 150 2.94 -19.11 -2.10
CA GLN A 150 2.97 -19.25 -0.65
C GLN A 150 4.31 -19.78 -0.14
N SER A 151 4.85 -20.82 -0.77
CA SER A 151 6.16 -21.36 -0.40
C SER A 151 7.31 -20.40 -0.73
N ALA A 152 7.18 -19.62 -1.82
CA ALA A 152 8.16 -18.59 -2.17
C ALA A 152 8.18 -17.47 -1.13
N VAL A 153 7.01 -16.96 -0.74
CA VAL A 153 6.84 -15.93 0.30
C VAL A 153 7.44 -16.38 1.63
N GLU A 154 7.13 -17.60 2.10
CA GLU A 154 7.66 -18.07 3.38
C GLU A 154 9.19 -18.24 3.35
N ALA A 155 9.76 -18.67 2.22
CA ALA A 155 11.21 -18.76 2.06
C ALA A 155 11.87 -17.38 2.05
N ASP A 156 11.28 -16.43 1.33
CA ASP A 156 11.74 -15.04 1.25
C ASP A 156 11.67 -14.34 2.62
N LEU A 157 10.60 -14.55 3.37
CA LEU A 157 10.44 -14.03 4.73
C LEU A 157 11.47 -14.61 5.70
N ALA A 158 11.75 -15.92 5.61
CA ALA A 158 12.79 -16.56 6.43
C ALA A 158 14.19 -16.02 6.11
N GLN A 159 14.49 -15.75 4.83
CA GLN A 159 15.73 -15.10 4.43
C GLN A 159 15.84 -13.69 5.00
N LEU A 160 14.77 -12.91 4.90
CA LEU A 160 14.73 -11.55 5.40
C LEU A 160 14.93 -11.51 6.93
N GLU A 161 14.29 -12.42 7.66
CA GLU A 161 14.46 -12.56 9.11
C GLU A 161 15.92 -12.83 9.50
N LEU A 162 16.61 -13.70 8.75
CA LEU A 162 18.02 -14.01 8.98
C LEU A 162 18.91 -12.79 8.72
N LEU A 163 18.67 -12.03 7.65
CA LEU A 163 19.40 -10.78 7.37
C LEU A 163 19.20 -9.76 8.49
N PHE A 164 17.96 -9.61 8.97
CA PHE A 164 17.68 -8.73 10.10
C PHE A 164 18.29 -9.21 11.41
N ALA A 165 18.39 -10.52 11.65
CA ALA A 165 19.09 -11.07 12.81
C ALA A 165 20.58 -10.73 12.79
N ILE A 166 21.22 -10.78 11.62
CA ILE A 166 22.62 -10.35 11.42
C ILE A 166 22.73 -8.84 11.70
N HIS A 167 21.82 -8.03 11.13
CA HIS A 167 21.82 -6.59 11.35
C HIS A 167 21.65 -6.21 12.82
N ARG A 168 20.69 -6.81 13.56
CA ARG A 168 20.52 -6.59 15.01
C ARG A 168 21.79 -6.87 15.81
N ARG A 169 22.61 -7.84 15.36
CA ARG A 169 23.89 -8.18 16.00
C ARG A 169 25.02 -7.20 15.63
N MET A 170 24.86 -6.43 14.55
CA MET A 170 25.83 -5.43 14.09
C MET A 170 25.48 -4.03 14.59
N GLU A 171 24.19 -3.68 14.59
CA GLU A 171 23.62 -2.41 15.04
C GLU A 171 22.46 -2.69 16.00
N PRO A 172 22.73 -2.87 17.30
CA PRO A 172 21.71 -3.21 18.30
C PRO A 172 20.72 -2.07 18.60
N ALA A 173 20.85 -0.91 17.94
CA ALA A 173 20.03 0.27 18.17
C ALA A 173 18.60 0.16 17.60
N ILE A 174 18.35 -0.76 16.65
CA ILE A 174 17.04 -0.92 15.97
C ILE A 174 16.51 -2.34 16.21
N ASP A 175 15.37 -2.47 16.89
CA ASP A 175 14.67 -3.76 17.04
C ASP A 175 13.72 -4.01 15.86
N THR A 176 14.17 -4.85 14.93
CA THR A 176 13.45 -5.17 13.69
C THR A 176 12.41 -6.29 13.82
N ARG A 177 12.13 -6.82 15.01
CA ARG A 177 11.23 -7.97 15.19
C ARG A 177 9.77 -7.65 14.90
N GLU A 178 9.24 -6.56 15.43
CA GLU A 178 7.86 -6.16 15.19
C GLU A 178 7.63 -5.76 13.72
N ILE A 179 8.65 -5.14 13.11
CA ILE A 179 8.70 -4.84 11.69
C ILE A 179 8.59 -6.15 10.88
N MET A 180 9.34 -7.19 11.22
CA MET A 180 9.26 -8.49 10.55
C MET A 180 7.92 -9.20 10.67
N LYS A 181 7.30 -9.14 11.85
CA LYS A 181 5.94 -9.66 12.04
C LYS A 181 4.96 -8.94 11.12
N GLU A 182 5.08 -7.62 11.04
CA GLU A 182 4.21 -6.79 10.21
C GLU A 182 4.35 -7.13 8.73
N ILE A 183 5.57 -7.15 8.20
CA ILE A 183 5.87 -7.49 6.81
C ILE A 183 5.36 -8.88 6.47
N GLY A 184 5.61 -9.84 7.36
CA GLY A 184 5.14 -11.21 7.21
C GLY A 184 3.62 -11.31 7.15
N ALA A 185 2.91 -10.57 8.01
CA ALA A 185 1.46 -10.50 7.95
C ALA A 185 1.00 -9.89 6.61
N ARG A 186 1.62 -8.79 6.16
CA ARG A 186 1.22 -8.08 4.92
C ARG A 186 1.37 -8.91 3.66
N ILE A 187 2.48 -9.63 3.51
CA ILE A 187 2.68 -10.42 2.29
C ILE A 187 1.77 -11.64 2.29
N ARG A 188 1.45 -12.19 3.47
CA ARG A 188 0.45 -13.26 3.58
C ARG A 188 -0.97 -12.77 3.27
N GLU A 189 -1.33 -11.54 3.66
CA GLU A 189 -2.59 -10.91 3.25
C GLU A 189 -2.70 -10.85 1.71
N GLU A 190 -1.62 -10.48 1.01
CA GLU A 190 -1.57 -10.40 -0.46
C GLU A 190 -1.69 -11.76 -1.18
N LEU A 191 -1.45 -12.88 -0.48
CA LEU A 191 -1.66 -14.23 -1.01
C LEU A 191 -3.11 -14.69 -0.93
N ASP A 192 -3.96 -14.03 -0.13
CA ASP A 192 -5.37 -14.40 -0.04
C ASP A 192 -6.24 -13.45 -0.88
N TYR A 193 -6.52 -13.86 -2.12
CA TYR A 193 -7.38 -13.09 -3.01
C TYR A 193 -8.85 -13.02 -2.55
N ARG A 194 -9.27 -13.84 -1.58
CA ARG A 194 -10.59 -13.66 -0.95
C ARG A 194 -10.60 -12.41 -0.08
N LEU A 195 -9.50 -12.09 0.58
CA LEU A 195 -9.39 -10.86 1.37
C LEU A 195 -9.46 -9.63 0.45
N GLU A 196 -8.70 -9.65 -0.64
CA GLU A 196 -8.73 -8.58 -1.65
C GLU A 196 -10.13 -8.40 -2.27
N ALA A 197 -10.82 -9.50 -2.59
CA ALA A 197 -12.22 -9.48 -3.03
C ALA A 197 -13.15 -8.77 -2.03
N ARG A 198 -13.04 -9.09 -0.73
CA ARG A 198 -13.87 -8.45 0.29
C ARG A 198 -13.55 -6.96 0.43
N HIS A 199 -12.29 -6.58 0.35
CA HIS A 199 -11.87 -5.18 0.34
C HIS A 199 -12.43 -4.41 -0.88
N ALA A 200 -12.34 -4.98 -2.08
CA ALA A 200 -12.91 -4.39 -3.29
C ALA A 200 -14.44 -4.21 -3.16
N ALA A 201 -15.14 -5.22 -2.63
CA ALA A 201 -16.57 -5.13 -2.36
C ALA A 201 -16.91 -4.05 -1.32
N ALA A 202 -16.12 -3.91 -0.26
CA ALA A 202 -16.29 -2.83 0.72
C ALA A 202 -16.12 -1.45 0.07
N TYR A 203 -15.08 -1.28 -0.75
CA TYR A 203 -14.84 -0.04 -1.48
C TYR A 203 -15.95 0.30 -2.47
N ALA A 204 -16.53 -0.70 -3.14
CA ALA A 204 -17.66 -0.50 -4.04
C ALA A 204 -18.88 0.05 -3.28
N LEU A 205 -19.11 -0.41 -2.06
CA LEU A 205 -20.18 0.10 -1.19
C LEU A 205 -19.90 1.52 -0.68
N MET A 206 -18.66 1.83 -0.30
CA MET A 206 -18.27 3.14 0.23
C MET A 206 -18.28 4.23 -0.84
N LEU A 207 -17.82 3.89 -2.05
CA LEU A 207 -17.60 4.84 -3.15
C LEU A 207 -18.68 4.76 -4.23
N GLY A 208 -19.69 3.90 -4.11
CA GLY A 208 -20.72 3.71 -5.13
C GLY A 208 -21.56 4.95 -5.48
N LYS A 209 -21.47 6.02 -4.67
CA LYS A 209 -22.11 7.33 -4.92
C LYS A 209 -21.12 8.43 -5.33
N VAL A 210 -19.86 8.07 -5.58
CA VAL A 210 -18.79 9.00 -5.99
C VAL A 210 -18.54 8.80 -7.49
N PRO A 211 -19.20 9.60 -8.37
CA PRO A 211 -19.15 9.36 -9.81
C PRO A 211 -17.74 9.48 -10.39
N GLU A 212 -16.84 10.22 -9.74
CA GLU A 212 -15.46 10.41 -10.17
C GLU A 212 -14.54 9.22 -9.83
N VAL A 213 -15.03 8.20 -9.10
CA VAL A 213 -14.23 7.04 -8.69
C VAL A 213 -14.96 5.74 -9.06
N ARG A 214 -14.35 4.95 -9.95
CA ARG A 214 -14.84 3.64 -10.34
C ARG A 214 -14.09 2.55 -9.58
N VAL A 215 -14.86 1.73 -8.87
CA VAL A 215 -14.41 0.50 -8.21
C VAL A 215 -14.98 -0.68 -8.99
N PRO A 216 -14.18 -1.68 -9.39
CA PRO A 216 -14.69 -2.81 -10.13
C PRO A 216 -15.55 -3.70 -9.22
N ARG A 217 -16.62 -4.26 -9.78
CA ARG A 217 -17.38 -5.31 -9.10
C ARG A 217 -16.55 -6.58 -9.05
N VAL A 218 -16.70 -7.33 -7.95
CA VAL A 218 -16.14 -8.66 -7.77
C VAL A 218 -17.12 -9.71 -8.29
N PHE A 219 -16.61 -10.78 -8.88
CA PHE A 219 -17.36 -11.97 -9.31
C PHE A 219 -17.00 -13.16 -8.41
N PRO A 220 -17.69 -13.36 -7.27
CA PRO A 220 -17.33 -14.40 -6.30
C PRO A 220 -17.34 -15.81 -6.87
N GLU A 221 -18.26 -16.10 -7.80
CA GLU A 221 -18.42 -17.39 -8.47
C GLU A 221 -17.29 -17.74 -9.44
N LEU A 222 -16.50 -16.73 -9.83
CA LEU A 222 -15.28 -16.86 -10.64
C LEU A 222 -14.01 -16.58 -9.83
N SER A 223 -14.12 -16.42 -8.51
CA SER A 223 -13.00 -16.09 -7.63
C SER A 223 -12.73 -17.18 -6.60
N THR A 224 -11.46 -17.33 -6.22
CA THR A 224 -10.97 -18.29 -5.23
C THR A 224 -9.93 -17.59 -4.33
N SER A 225 -9.16 -18.35 -3.54
CA SER A 225 -8.02 -17.81 -2.81
C SER A 225 -6.85 -17.40 -3.71
N ARG A 226 -6.81 -17.85 -4.98
CA ARG A 226 -5.67 -17.63 -5.89
C ARG A 226 -6.07 -17.13 -7.28
N LEU A 227 -7.35 -16.96 -7.54
CA LEU A 227 -7.94 -16.30 -8.70
C LEU A 227 -8.90 -15.22 -8.21
N LEU A 228 -8.73 -13.98 -8.67
CA LEU A 228 -9.65 -12.88 -8.40
C LEU A 228 -10.20 -12.37 -9.72
N THR A 229 -11.52 -12.40 -9.87
CA THR A 229 -12.21 -11.90 -11.06
C THR A 229 -12.97 -10.62 -10.74
N LEU A 230 -12.63 -9.56 -11.47
CA LEU A 230 -13.15 -8.20 -11.34
C LEU A 230 -13.74 -7.72 -12.67
N ASP A 231 -14.57 -6.68 -12.66
CA ASP A 231 -14.91 -5.94 -13.88
C ASP A 231 -13.62 -5.41 -14.54
N TRP A 232 -13.54 -5.50 -15.88
CA TRP A 232 -12.48 -4.83 -16.64
C TRP A 232 -12.80 -3.34 -16.76
N LEU A 233 -12.01 -2.50 -16.08
CA LEU A 233 -12.12 -1.04 -16.17
C LEU A 233 -11.15 -0.49 -17.23
N GLU A 234 -11.70 0.17 -18.25
CA GLU A 234 -10.89 0.85 -19.25
C GLU A 234 -10.36 2.19 -18.73
N GLY A 235 -9.10 2.47 -19.01
CA GLY A 235 -8.50 3.76 -18.70
C GLY A 235 -7.02 3.86 -19.08
N THR A 236 -6.52 5.09 -19.13
CA THR A 236 -5.12 5.45 -19.37
C THR A 236 -4.37 5.62 -18.04
N ARG A 237 -3.04 5.53 -18.03
CA ARG A 237 -2.26 5.70 -16.78
C ARG A 237 -2.44 7.11 -16.24
N LEU A 238 -2.60 7.27 -14.93
CA LEU A 238 -2.76 8.58 -14.29
C LEU A 238 -1.62 9.56 -14.64
N LEU A 239 -0.39 9.04 -14.71
CA LEU A 239 0.81 9.82 -15.08
C LEU A 239 0.79 10.38 -16.50
N THR A 240 -0.06 9.88 -17.40
CA THR A 240 -0.21 10.42 -18.76
C THR A 240 -0.89 11.79 -18.74
N HIS A 241 -1.65 12.10 -17.68
CA HIS A 241 -2.46 13.32 -17.56
C HIS A 241 -1.76 14.46 -16.79
N VAL A 242 -0.50 14.29 -16.40
CA VAL A 242 0.26 15.33 -15.65
C VAL A 242 0.53 16.60 -16.46
N LYS A 243 0.39 16.53 -17.79
CA LYS A 243 0.56 17.64 -18.72
C LYS A 243 -0.76 18.20 -19.25
N ASP A 244 -1.89 17.65 -18.81
CA ASP A 244 -3.20 18.14 -19.21
C ASP A 244 -3.46 19.53 -18.62
N ASP A 245 -4.55 20.17 -19.06
CA ASP A 245 -4.96 21.46 -18.53
C ASP A 245 -5.24 21.39 -17.01
N LEU A 246 -5.20 22.55 -16.34
CA LEU A 246 -5.35 22.61 -14.88
C LEU A 246 -6.72 22.10 -14.40
N GLU A 247 -7.78 22.30 -15.17
CA GLU A 247 -9.13 21.82 -14.81
C GLU A 247 -9.14 20.28 -14.74
N THR A 248 -8.57 19.64 -15.75
CA THR A 248 -8.41 18.17 -15.81
C THR A 248 -7.55 17.67 -14.65
N ARG A 249 -6.37 18.25 -14.43
CA ARG A 249 -5.47 17.86 -13.34
C ARG A 249 -6.12 18.02 -11.97
N ASN A 250 -6.86 19.11 -11.75
CA ASN A 250 -7.62 19.35 -10.53
C ASN A 250 -8.77 18.36 -10.35
N ARG A 251 -9.50 18.02 -11.41
CA ARG A 251 -10.57 17.01 -11.36
C ARG A 251 -10.05 15.65 -10.91
N LEU A 252 -8.92 15.22 -11.47
CA LEU A 252 -8.28 13.95 -11.10
C LEU A 252 -7.76 13.99 -9.65
N ALA A 253 -7.20 15.11 -9.22
CA ALA A 253 -6.76 15.29 -7.84
C ALA A 253 -7.96 15.28 -6.85
N VAL A 254 -9.10 15.88 -7.20
CA VAL A 254 -10.33 15.79 -6.39
C VAL A 254 -10.84 14.35 -6.32
N ALA A 255 -10.82 13.60 -7.44
CA ALA A 255 -11.21 12.19 -7.44
C ALA A 255 -10.30 11.35 -6.52
N MET A 256 -8.99 11.57 -6.57
CA MET A 256 -8.00 10.95 -5.68
C MET A 256 -8.25 11.31 -4.21
N PHE A 257 -8.55 12.58 -3.91
CA PHE A 257 -8.90 13.03 -2.56
C PHE A 257 -10.14 12.29 -2.05
N LYS A 258 -11.22 12.23 -2.84
CA LYS A 258 -12.47 11.54 -2.46
C LYS A 258 -12.25 10.04 -2.26
N ALA A 259 -11.49 9.37 -3.15
CA ALA A 259 -11.20 7.94 -3.05
C ALA A 259 -10.49 7.55 -1.75
N TRP A 260 -9.81 8.50 -1.12
CA TRP A 260 -9.00 8.26 0.07
C TRP A 260 -9.66 8.79 1.35
N TRP A 261 -10.08 10.06 1.35
CA TRP A 261 -10.63 10.72 2.54
C TRP A 261 -12.06 10.30 2.85
N LEU A 262 -12.92 10.05 1.85
CA LEU A 262 -14.31 9.68 2.12
C LEU A 262 -14.42 8.31 2.81
N PRO A 263 -13.74 7.24 2.34
CA PRO A 263 -13.68 5.98 3.08
C PRO A 263 -13.14 6.16 4.50
N PHE A 264 -12.12 7.01 4.67
CA PHE A 264 -11.50 7.20 5.96
C PHE A 264 -12.39 7.96 6.95
N SER A 265 -12.91 9.13 6.56
CA SER A 265 -13.73 9.97 7.45
C SER A 265 -15.09 9.35 7.76
N SER A 266 -15.67 8.60 6.82
CA SER A 266 -17.03 8.05 6.98
C SER A 266 -17.06 6.61 7.48
N PHE A 267 -15.99 5.84 7.29
CA PHE A 267 -15.96 4.41 7.61
C PHE A 267 -14.72 3.99 8.41
N GLY A 268 -13.75 4.88 8.64
CA GLY A 268 -12.47 4.53 9.28
C GLY A 268 -11.67 3.51 8.47
N ILE A 269 -11.88 3.44 7.15
CA ILE A 269 -11.19 2.50 6.26
C ILE A 269 -10.36 3.29 5.26
N ILE A 270 -9.12 2.90 5.01
CA ILE A 270 -8.22 3.62 4.10
C ILE A 270 -7.53 2.71 3.11
N HIS A 271 -7.20 3.29 1.95
CA HIS A 271 -6.35 2.67 0.96
C HIS A 271 -4.89 2.95 1.34
N GLY A 272 -4.22 1.96 1.91
CA GLY A 272 -2.88 2.06 2.49
C GLY A 272 -1.74 2.13 1.47
N ASP A 273 -2.03 1.97 0.17
CA ASP A 273 -1.02 2.08 -0.89
C ASP A 273 -1.44 3.04 -2.02
N PRO A 274 -1.23 4.35 -1.89
CA PRO A 274 -1.59 5.35 -2.91
C PRO A 274 -0.64 5.34 -4.13
N HIS A 275 0.00 4.20 -4.45
CA HIS A 275 0.92 4.07 -5.57
C HIS A 275 0.21 4.40 -6.90
N LEU A 276 0.81 5.27 -7.71
CA LEU A 276 0.22 5.79 -8.96
C LEU A 276 -0.15 4.70 -9.98
N GLY A 277 0.50 3.53 -9.90
CA GLY A 277 0.19 2.36 -10.74
C GLY A 277 -1.16 1.70 -10.45
N ASN A 278 -1.76 1.97 -9.28
CA ASN A 278 -3.04 1.40 -8.87
C ASN A 278 -4.24 2.19 -9.43
N TYR A 279 -3.97 3.26 -10.19
CA TYR A 279 -4.95 4.20 -10.71
C TYR A 279 -4.83 4.37 -12.22
N THR A 280 -5.96 4.24 -12.91
CA THR A 280 -6.10 4.67 -14.30
C THR A 280 -7.17 5.75 -14.41
N VAL A 281 -7.11 6.56 -15.45
CA VAL A 281 -8.09 7.60 -15.73
C VAL A 281 -9.09 7.06 -16.71
N PHE A 282 -10.37 7.07 -16.34
CA PHE A 282 -11.43 6.76 -17.29
C PHE A 282 -11.93 8.04 -17.94
N GLU A 283 -12.31 7.89 -19.21
CA GLU A 283 -12.89 8.98 -19.98
C GLU A 283 -14.40 8.78 -20.11
N GLU A 284 -15.12 9.90 -20.22
CA GLU A 284 -16.52 9.88 -20.60
C GLU A 284 -16.72 10.65 -21.90
N LYS A 285 -17.57 10.11 -22.78
CA LYS A 285 -18.01 10.80 -23.99
C LYS A 285 -18.99 11.90 -23.58
N GLY A 286 -18.61 13.16 -23.81
CA GLY A 286 -19.55 14.27 -23.73
C GLY A 286 -20.66 14.15 -24.78
N ARG A 287 -21.81 14.81 -24.54
CA ARG A 287 -22.95 14.82 -25.49
C ARG A 287 -22.57 15.31 -26.89
N LYS A 288 -21.58 16.20 -26.99
CA LYS A 288 -20.95 16.67 -28.23
C LYS A 288 -19.47 16.98 -27.92
N GLY A 289 -18.53 16.15 -28.38
CA GLY A 289 -17.10 16.37 -28.19
C GLY A 289 -16.28 15.09 -28.05
N PRO A 290 -14.94 15.18 -28.08
CA PRO A 290 -14.07 14.03 -27.82
C PRO A 290 -14.24 13.53 -26.36
N PRO A 291 -13.92 12.26 -26.08
CA PRO A 291 -13.83 11.76 -24.71
C PRO A 291 -12.96 12.67 -23.86
N ARG A 292 -13.35 12.89 -22.60
CA ARG A 292 -12.55 13.68 -21.65
C ARG A 292 -12.32 12.88 -20.36
N PRO A 293 -11.15 13.05 -19.72
CA PRO A 293 -10.92 12.54 -18.37
C PRO A 293 -12.06 12.93 -17.42
N ALA A 294 -12.73 11.92 -16.88
CA ALA A 294 -13.91 12.10 -16.03
C ALA A 294 -13.63 11.73 -14.58
N GLY A 295 -12.70 10.81 -14.34
CA GLY A 295 -12.33 10.38 -13.01
C GLY A 295 -11.28 9.28 -13.03
N ILE A 296 -11.17 8.54 -11.92
CA ILE A 296 -10.19 7.47 -11.74
C ILE A 296 -10.86 6.10 -11.59
N ASN A 297 -10.23 5.07 -12.13
CA ASN A 297 -10.45 3.68 -11.74
C ASN A 297 -9.46 3.33 -10.65
N LEU A 298 -9.93 2.72 -9.55
CA LEU A 298 -9.09 2.14 -8.50
C LEU A 298 -8.99 0.63 -8.71
N LEU A 299 -7.77 0.11 -8.91
CA LEU A 299 -7.55 -1.24 -9.46
C LEU A 299 -7.05 -2.29 -8.45
N ASP A 300 -6.40 -1.86 -7.38
CA ASP A 300 -5.77 -2.74 -6.37
C ASP A 300 -6.47 -2.56 -5.02
N TYR A 301 -6.67 -3.65 -4.28
CA TYR A 301 -7.30 -3.66 -2.96
C TYR A 301 -6.53 -4.53 -1.95
N GLY A 302 -5.26 -4.86 -2.25
CA GLY A 302 -4.39 -5.70 -1.42
C GLY A 302 -3.93 -5.01 -0.12
N CYS A 303 -3.93 -3.67 -0.10
CA CYS A 303 -3.46 -2.87 1.03
C CYS A 303 -4.55 -1.98 1.61
N ILE A 304 -5.65 -2.56 2.11
CA ILE A 304 -6.69 -1.81 2.84
C ILE A 304 -6.47 -1.91 4.36
N ARG A 305 -6.71 -0.82 5.08
CA ARG A 305 -6.64 -0.78 6.54
C ARG A 305 -7.95 -0.30 7.14
N THR A 306 -8.31 -0.92 8.25
CA THR A 306 -9.46 -0.54 9.08
C THR A 306 -8.92 0.00 10.38
N PHE A 307 -9.32 1.21 10.74
CA PHE A 307 -8.95 1.89 11.97
C PHE A 307 -10.14 1.93 12.92
N PRO A 308 -9.90 1.91 14.24
CA PRO A 308 -10.94 2.22 15.21
C PRO A 308 -11.57 3.59 14.91
N PRO A 309 -12.90 3.75 15.06
CA PRO A 309 -13.55 5.05 14.88
C PRO A 309 -12.95 6.17 15.75
N SER A 310 -12.43 5.85 16.94
CA SER A 310 -11.69 6.79 17.80
C SER A 310 -10.39 7.29 17.17
N PHE A 311 -9.73 6.48 16.35
CA PHE A 311 -8.53 6.92 15.63
C PHE A 311 -8.86 8.04 14.64
N VAL A 312 -10.01 7.94 13.95
CA VAL A 312 -10.50 8.99 13.05
C VAL A 312 -10.80 10.28 13.83
N GLN A 313 -11.36 10.16 15.03
CA GLN A 313 -11.56 11.30 15.93
C GLN A 313 -10.23 12.00 16.24
N GLY A 314 -9.17 11.25 16.55
CA GLY A 314 -7.84 11.82 16.76
C GLY A 314 -7.31 12.62 15.55
N VAL A 315 -7.62 12.20 14.31
CA VAL A 315 -7.27 12.97 13.10
C VAL A 315 -8.01 14.30 13.06
N VAL A 316 -9.32 14.28 13.32
CA VAL A 316 -10.16 15.48 13.35
C VAL A 316 -9.75 16.41 14.49
N ASP A 317 -9.48 15.87 15.67
CA ASP A 317 -9.09 16.64 16.86
C ASP A 317 -7.72 17.29 16.69
N LEU A 318 -6.75 16.58 16.09
CA LEU A 318 -5.45 17.18 15.79
C LEU A 318 -5.60 18.33 14.79
N TYR A 319 -6.39 18.15 13.74
CA TYR A 319 -6.67 19.21 12.78
C TYR A 319 -7.29 20.45 13.45
N ARG A 320 -8.36 20.25 14.22
CA ARG A 320 -9.05 21.35 14.92
C ARG A 320 -8.15 22.00 15.96
N GLY A 321 -7.36 21.21 16.69
CA GLY A 321 -6.41 21.70 17.68
C GLY A 321 -5.31 22.55 17.05
N LEU A 322 -4.80 22.17 15.88
CA LEU A 322 -3.84 22.99 15.13
C LEU A 322 -4.44 24.30 14.62
N MET A 323 -5.70 24.26 14.15
CA MET A 323 -6.44 25.45 13.68
C MET A 323 -6.70 26.46 14.79
N GLU A 324 -7.09 25.97 15.96
CA GLU A 324 -7.49 26.78 17.12
C GLU A 324 -6.31 27.08 18.07
N ALA A 325 -5.12 26.54 17.79
CA ALA A 325 -3.96 26.54 18.68
C ALA A 325 -4.27 25.97 20.09
N ASP A 326 -5.16 24.98 20.15
CA ASP A 326 -5.60 24.30 21.38
C ASP A 326 -4.62 23.17 21.74
N GLU A 327 -3.64 23.48 22.60
CA GLU A 327 -2.62 22.53 23.06
C GLU A 327 -3.24 21.28 23.72
N ALA A 328 -4.31 21.44 24.51
CA ALA A 328 -4.93 20.33 25.23
C ALA A 328 -5.57 19.34 24.25
N ARG A 329 -6.26 19.85 23.21
CA ARG A 329 -6.84 19.01 22.16
C ARG A 329 -5.77 18.31 21.33
N ILE A 330 -4.67 18.99 21.02
CA ILE A 330 -3.52 18.38 20.31
C ILE A 330 -2.95 17.20 21.12
N VAL A 331 -2.75 17.37 22.42
CA VAL A 331 -2.26 16.29 23.30
C VAL A 331 -3.25 15.13 23.33
N HIS A 332 -4.53 15.43 23.52
CA HIS A 332 -5.58 14.41 23.53
C HIS A 332 -5.64 13.61 22.21
N ALA A 333 -5.45 14.28 21.08
CA ALA A 333 -5.40 13.62 19.77
C ALA A 333 -4.22 12.63 19.67
N TYR A 334 -3.03 13.03 20.13
CA TYR A 334 -1.87 12.12 20.14
C TYR A 334 -2.08 10.92 21.09
N GLU A 335 -2.66 11.15 22.27
CA GLU A 335 -3.00 10.05 23.19
C GLU A 335 -4.02 9.08 22.58
N THR A 336 -5.03 9.63 21.90
CA THR A 336 -6.07 8.85 21.18
C THR A 336 -5.47 8.00 20.06
N TRP A 337 -4.43 8.48 19.38
CA TRP A 337 -3.66 7.71 18.42
C TRP A 337 -2.74 6.66 19.03
N GLY A 338 -2.63 6.62 20.36
CA GLY A 338 -1.86 5.61 21.10
C GLY A 338 -0.46 6.05 21.50
N PHE A 339 -0.08 7.30 21.31
CA PHE A 339 1.17 7.82 21.88
C PHE A 339 1.06 7.84 23.41
N ARG A 340 2.15 7.46 24.10
CA ARG A 340 2.18 7.39 25.57
C ARG A 340 3.36 8.15 26.13
N GLY A 341 3.17 8.78 27.29
CA GLY A 341 4.25 9.45 28.02
C GLY A 341 4.90 10.61 27.25
N LEU A 342 4.12 11.30 26.39
CA LEU A 342 4.63 12.41 25.62
C LEU A 342 4.91 13.61 26.54
N ARG A 343 6.18 14.01 26.59
CA ARG A 343 6.59 15.27 27.21
C ARG A 343 6.31 16.43 26.26
N ARG A 344 6.15 17.65 26.79
CA ARG A 344 5.87 18.86 26.00
C ARG A 344 6.86 19.08 24.85
N ASP A 345 8.15 18.84 25.11
CA ASP A 345 9.20 18.97 24.10
C ASP A 345 9.08 17.96 22.95
N LEU A 346 8.52 16.77 23.20
CA LEU A 346 8.25 15.77 22.17
C LEU A 346 6.98 16.10 21.36
N ILE A 347 5.96 16.67 22.02
CA ILE A 347 4.74 17.15 21.34
C ILE A 347 5.10 18.27 20.36
N GLU A 348 5.97 19.21 20.75
CA GLU A 348 6.46 20.25 19.85
C GLU A 348 7.14 19.67 18.60
N VAL A 349 7.92 18.60 18.78
CA VAL A 349 8.59 17.88 17.69
C VAL A 349 7.58 17.20 16.77
N LEU A 350 6.57 16.51 17.33
CA LEU A 350 5.49 15.91 16.54
C LEU A 350 4.65 16.96 15.80
N ASN A 351 4.46 18.14 16.40
CA ASN A 351 3.75 19.26 15.79
C ASN A 351 4.46 19.84 14.57
N ILE A 352 5.79 19.73 14.46
CA ILE A 352 6.52 20.10 13.23
C ILE A 352 5.99 19.26 12.06
N TRP A 353 5.89 17.95 12.28
CA TRP A 353 5.43 17.01 11.29
C TRP A 353 3.92 17.13 11.01
N ALA A 354 3.12 17.30 12.07
CA ALA A 354 1.69 17.52 11.91
C ALA A 354 1.40 18.79 11.10
N ARG A 355 2.07 19.91 11.37
CA ARG A 355 1.91 21.14 10.57
C ARG A 355 2.34 20.97 9.12
N PHE A 356 3.28 20.07 8.82
CA PHE A 356 3.61 19.75 7.44
C PHE A 356 2.47 19.03 6.72
N ILE A 357 1.86 18.02 7.35
CA ILE A 357 0.76 17.25 6.77
C ILE A 357 -0.55 18.05 6.70
N TYR A 358 -0.90 18.73 7.79
CA TYR A 358 -2.17 19.47 7.91
C TYR A 358 -2.09 20.91 7.38
N GLY A 359 -0.89 21.48 7.21
CA GLY A 359 -0.73 22.88 6.79
C GLY A 359 -1.50 23.28 5.52
N PRO A 360 -1.57 22.43 4.47
CA PRO A 360 -2.41 22.73 3.31
C PRO A 360 -3.91 22.80 3.62
N LEU A 361 -4.36 22.20 4.72
CA LEU A 361 -5.76 22.11 5.16
C LEU A 361 -6.16 23.25 6.11
N THR A 362 -5.20 24.01 6.62
CA THR A 362 -5.46 25.05 7.64
C THR A 362 -5.82 26.42 7.08
N GLU A 363 -5.69 26.62 5.77
CA GLU A 363 -5.96 27.91 5.11
C GLU A 363 -7.05 27.74 4.05
N ASP A 364 -8.15 28.50 4.15
CA ASP A 364 -9.21 28.54 3.13
C ASP A 364 -8.77 29.29 1.86
N ARG A 365 -7.90 28.66 1.06
CA ARG A 365 -7.44 29.19 -0.22
C ARG A 365 -7.08 28.11 -1.22
N VAL A 366 -7.09 28.47 -2.50
CA VAL A 366 -6.54 27.63 -3.58
C VAL A 366 -5.01 27.67 -3.51
N ARG A 367 -4.37 26.50 -3.50
CA ARG A 367 -2.91 26.35 -3.46
C ARG A 367 -2.48 25.01 -4.01
N SER A 368 -1.18 24.86 -4.29
CA SER A 368 -0.57 23.54 -4.43
C SER A 368 -0.32 22.92 -3.05
N ILE A 369 -0.29 21.58 -2.96
CA ILE A 369 -0.11 20.87 -1.68
C ILE A 369 1.24 21.17 -1.01
N ALA A 370 2.23 21.62 -1.79
CA ALA A 370 3.59 21.88 -1.33
C ALA A 370 3.99 23.36 -1.39
N ASP A 371 3.10 24.23 -1.87
CA ASP A 371 3.22 25.70 -1.90
C ASP A 371 4.61 26.20 -2.31
N GLY A 372 5.12 25.70 -3.43
CA GLY A 372 6.43 26.08 -3.98
C GLY A 372 7.61 25.16 -3.62
N VAL A 373 7.40 24.11 -2.82
CA VAL A 373 8.42 23.07 -2.59
C VAL A 373 8.43 22.05 -3.73
N LYS A 374 9.62 21.71 -4.23
CA LYS A 374 9.78 20.73 -5.32
C LYS A 374 9.30 19.34 -4.88
N PRO A 375 8.71 18.53 -5.77
CA PRO A 375 8.22 17.19 -5.42
C PRO A 375 9.27 16.27 -4.78
N GLY A 376 10.53 16.37 -5.23
CA GLY A 376 11.64 15.59 -4.69
C GLY A 376 12.08 16.01 -3.29
N GLU A 377 11.67 17.16 -2.79
CA GLU A 377 12.04 17.71 -1.46
C GLU A 377 10.86 17.66 -0.47
N TYR A 378 9.64 17.53 -0.99
CA TYR A 378 8.41 17.40 -0.21
C TYR A 378 8.46 16.14 0.66
N GLY A 379 8.11 16.27 1.94
CA GLY A 379 8.18 15.20 2.94
C GLY A 379 9.60 14.92 3.43
N ARG A 380 10.59 14.78 2.54
CA ARG A 380 11.97 14.38 2.93
C ARG A 380 12.63 15.40 3.85
N ARG A 381 12.47 16.70 3.58
CA ARG A 381 13.06 17.76 4.41
C ARG A 381 12.47 17.76 5.82
N GLU A 382 11.15 17.68 5.94
CA GLU A 382 10.48 17.69 7.24
C GLU A 382 10.70 16.37 8.00
N ALA A 383 10.82 15.23 7.29
CA ALA A 383 11.11 13.93 7.89
C ALA A 383 12.52 13.91 8.47
N TYR A 384 13.48 14.51 7.76
CA TYR A 384 14.84 14.68 8.25
C TYR A 384 14.88 15.56 9.51
N LYS A 385 14.14 16.68 9.53
CA LYS A 385 14.04 17.54 10.72
C LYS A 385 13.42 16.79 11.90
N LEU A 386 12.34 16.05 11.68
CA LEU A 386 11.70 15.22 12.69
C LEU A 386 12.70 14.20 13.26
N HIS A 387 13.39 13.47 12.39
CA HIS A 387 14.41 12.48 12.79
C HIS A 387 15.52 13.10 13.64
N MET A 388 16.06 14.23 13.21
CA MET A 388 17.11 14.93 13.95
C MET A 388 16.62 15.44 15.30
N ALA A 389 15.38 15.92 15.36
CA ALA A 389 14.77 16.37 16.61
C ALA A 389 14.53 15.21 17.58
N LEU A 390 14.02 14.07 17.11
CA LEU A 390 13.84 12.85 17.91
C LEU A 390 15.19 12.30 18.41
N LYS A 391 16.23 12.28 17.58
CA LYS A 391 17.60 11.91 18.02
C LYS A 391 18.11 12.77 19.17
N LYS A 392 17.77 14.07 19.17
CA LYS A 392 18.22 15.02 20.21
C LYS A 392 17.37 14.94 21.47
N LYS A 393 16.06 14.72 21.35
CA LYS A 393 15.08 14.80 22.44
C LYS A 393 14.73 13.43 23.04
N GLY A 394 15.18 12.35 22.42
CA GLY A 394 14.92 10.98 22.85
C GLY A 394 13.83 10.31 22.01
N PRO A 395 13.81 8.96 22.00
CA PRO A 395 12.93 8.20 21.14
C PRO A 395 11.45 8.38 21.54
N VAL A 396 10.58 8.33 20.54
CA VAL A 396 9.13 8.21 20.71
C VAL A 396 8.71 6.87 20.12
N THR A 397 7.95 6.08 20.87
CA THR A 397 7.31 4.89 20.32
C THR A 397 6.13 5.34 19.46
N VAL A 398 6.29 5.23 18.14
CA VAL A 398 5.26 5.62 17.17
C VAL A 398 4.21 4.50 17.08
N PRO A 399 2.91 4.79 17.28
CA PRO A 399 1.85 3.81 17.10
C PRO A 399 1.77 3.27 15.67
N ARG A 400 1.41 2.00 15.52
CA ARG A 400 1.35 1.32 14.22
C ARG A 400 0.37 2.01 13.26
N GLU A 401 -0.78 2.42 13.77
CA GLU A 401 -1.84 3.08 13.02
C GLU A 401 -1.37 4.43 12.46
N PHE A 402 -0.58 5.19 13.22
CA PHE A 402 -0.01 6.46 12.79
C PHE A 402 0.90 6.28 11.57
N VAL A 403 1.72 5.23 11.54
CA VAL A 403 2.61 4.93 10.41
C VAL A 403 1.84 4.75 9.09
N PHE A 404 0.72 4.01 9.13
CA PHE A 404 -0.09 3.76 7.94
C PHE A 404 -0.80 5.02 7.46
N MET A 405 -1.36 5.80 8.39
CA MET A 405 -2.00 7.07 8.08
C MET A 405 -1.00 8.04 7.42
N ASP A 406 0.15 8.20 8.06
CA ASP A 406 1.20 9.12 7.62
C ASP A 406 1.70 8.82 6.21
N ARG A 407 2.04 7.56 5.93
CA ARG A 407 2.46 7.17 4.58
C ARG A 407 1.37 7.47 3.56
N ALA A 408 0.15 7.09 3.87
CA ALA A 408 -0.92 7.19 2.90
C ALA A 408 -1.26 8.68 2.64
N ALA A 409 -1.11 9.57 3.63
CA ALA A 409 -1.14 11.02 3.45
C ALA A 409 0.02 11.55 2.58
N ILE A 410 1.27 11.14 2.84
CA ILE A 410 2.44 11.54 2.02
C ILE A 410 2.29 11.06 0.58
N GLY A 411 1.90 9.81 0.39
CA GLY A 411 1.74 9.23 -0.93
C GLY A 411 0.64 9.91 -1.72
N LEU A 412 -0.48 10.26 -1.08
CA LEU A 412 -1.52 11.09 -1.69
C LEU A 412 -1.01 12.50 -2.04
N GLY A 413 -0.24 13.13 -1.14
CA GLY A 413 0.42 14.41 -1.41
C GLY A 413 1.36 14.36 -2.62
N ALA A 414 2.10 13.25 -2.79
CA ALA A 414 2.92 13.03 -3.97
C ALA A 414 2.10 12.95 -5.26
N VAL A 415 0.89 12.37 -5.23
CA VAL A 415 -0.02 12.37 -6.39
C VAL A 415 -0.44 13.80 -6.76
N PHE A 416 -0.84 14.61 -5.78
CA PHE A 416 -1.23 16.01 -6.02
C PHE A 416 -0.07 16.84 -6.58
N LEU A 417 1.16 16.55 -6.14
CA LEU A 417 2.37 17.14 -6.68
C LEU A 417 2.65 16.75 -8.13
N HIS A 418 2.51 15.46 -8.47
CA HIS A 418 2.71 15.00 -9.85
C HIS A 418 1.67 15.59 -10.80
N LEU A 419 0.43 15.71 -10.36
CA LEU A 419 -0.63 16.40 -11.10
C LEU A 419 -0.44 17.93 -11.09
N ALA A 420 0.48 18.48 -10.29
CA ALA A 420 0.63 19.91 -10.04
C ALA A 420 -0.74 20.59 -9.83
N ALA A 421 -1.56 19.95 -8.99
CA ALA A 421 -2.93 20.37 -8.72
C ALA A 421 -2.94 21.63 -7.84
N GLU A 422 -3.88 22.51 -8.14
CA GLU A 422 -4.15 23.74 -7.39
C GLU A 422 -5.58 23.67 -6.87
N LEU A 423 -5.74 23.27 -5.61
CA LEU A 423 -7.03 23.02 -4.99
C LEU A 423 -7.19 23.81 -3.71
N ASN A 424 -8.44 24.01 -3.31
CA ASN A 424 -8.76 24.43 -1.96
C ASN A 424 -8.90 23.19 -1.07
N PHE A 425 -7.77 22.74 -0.52
CA PHE A 425 -7.72 21.52 0.30
C PHE A 425 -8.45 21.68 1.64
N HIS A 426 -8.50 22.91 2.18
CA HIS A 426 -9.30 23.22 3.36
C HIS A 426 -10.78 22.87 3.14
N ARG A 427 -11.41 23.39 2.09
CA ARG A 427 -12.83 23.10 1.78
C ARG A 427 -13.08 21.63 1.48
N LEU A 428 -12.16 20.96 0.77
CA LEU A 428 -12.27 19.53 0.51
C LEU A 428 -12.24 18.72 1.81
N PHE A 429 -11.36 19.09 2.74
CA PHE A 429 -11.23 18.42 4.02
C PHE A 429 -12.40 18.69 4.95
N GLU A 430 -12.81 19.96 5.11
CA GLU A 430 -14.00 20.35 5.86
C GLU A 430 -15.25 19.60 5.36
N ALA A 431 -15.48 19.56 4.05
CA ALA A 431 -16.59 18.81 3.48
C ALA A 431 -16.50 17.29 3.75
N ALA A 432 -15.29 16.72 3.83
CA ALA A 432 -15.11 15.32 4.15
C ALA A 432 -15.40 14.98 5.62
N ILE A 433 -15.29 15.96 6.52
CA ILE A 433 -15.50 15.77 7.98
C ILE A 433 -16.75 16.47 8.52
N GLU A 434 -17.50 17.20 7.69
CA GLU A 434 -18.68 17.98 8.09
C GLU A 434 -19.69 17.16 8.91
N ASP A 435 -19.93 15.92 8.48
CA ASP A 435 -20.91 15.02 9.08
C ASP A 435 -20.31 14.02 10.09
N PHE A 436 -19.03 14.19 10.44
CA PHE A 436 -18.28 13.22 11.23
C PHE A 436 -18.81 13.08 12.66
N SER A 437 -18.95 11.83 13.10
CA SER A 437 -19.04 11.48 14.52
C SER A 437 -18.58 10.03 14.70
N VAL A 438 -17.98 9.73 15.86
CA VAL A 438 -17.52 8.36 16.19
C VAL A 438 -18.65 7.34 16.04
N GLY A 439 -19.87 7.67 16.49
CA GLY A 439 -21.03 6.77 16.39
C GLY A 439 -21.50 6.50 14.95
N LYS A 440 -21.52 7.52 14.09
CA LYS A 440 -21.84 7.36 12.66
C LYS A 440 -20.79 6.49 11.97
N VAL A 441 -19.50 6.76 12.21
CA VAL A 441 -18.40 5.99 11.62
C VAL A 441 -18.42 4.53 12.09
N ALA A 442 -18.59 4.28 13.39
CA ALA A 442 -18.69 2.92 13.92
C ALA A 442 -19.84 2.13 13.28
N SER A 443 -21.02 2.76 13.15
CA SER A 443 -22.21 2.15 12.55
C SER A 443 -22.01 1.87 11.06
N ALA A 444 -21.42 2.82 10.32
CA ALA A 444 -21.15 2.69 8.89
C ALA A 444 -20.07 1.64 8.61
N GLN A 445 -18.99 1.62 9.40
CA GLN A 445 -17.91 0.65 9.34
C GLN A 445 -18.43 -0.78 9.57
N ALA A 446 -19.17 -1.00 10.67
CA ALA A 446 -19.73 -2.32 10.98
C ALA A 446 -20.65 -2.81 9.85
N ARG A 447 -21.51 -1.93 9.33
CA ARG A 447 -22.39 -2.25 8.20
C ARG A 447 -21.61 -2.62 6.94
N VAL A 448 -20.61 -1.84 6.56
CA VAL A 448 -19.86 -2.08 5.31
C VAL A 448 -19.03 -3.34 5.38
N LEU A 449 -18.36 -3.59 6.52
CA LEU A 449 -17.56 -4.80 6.75
C LEU A 449 -18.44 -6.05 6.75
N LYS A 450 -19.59 -6.02 7.44
CA LYS A 450 -20.54 -7.13 7.43
C LYS A 450 -21.06 -7.42 6.01
N SER A 451 -21.48 -6.39 5.27
CA SER A 451 -22.02 -6.55 3.92
C SER A 451 -20.97 -7.03 2.90
N SER A 452 -19.69 -6.78 3.16
CA SER A 452 -18.57 -7.25 2.33
C SER A 452 -17.99 -8.59 2.79
N GLY A 453 -18.58 -9.25 3.78
CA GLY A 453 -18.19 -10.61 4.19
C GLY A 453 -17.04 -10.69 5.19
N PHE A 454 -16.74 -9.61 5.92
CA PHE A 454 -15.87 -9.66 7.09
C PHE A 454 -16.64 -10.13 8.33
N ASN A 455 -16.03 -11.03 9.10
CA ASN A 455 -16.57 -11.46 10.38
C ASN A 455 -16.16 -10.45 11.47
N LEU A 456 -17.12 -9.69 11.98
CA LEU A 456 -16.90 -8.67 13.03
C LEU A 456 -16.53 -9.24 14.41
N GLY A 457 -16.27 -10.55 14.52
CA GLY A 457 -16.04 -11.26 15.80
C GLY A 457 -14.66 -11.88 15.97
N ALA A 458 -13.68 -11.57 15.11
CA ALA A 458 -12.33 -12.12 15.22
C ALA A 458 -11.27 -11.04 14.92
N HIS A 459 -11.16 -10.04 15.80
CA HIS A 459 -10.02 -9.15 15.88
C HIS A 459 -9.65 -8.92 17.35
#